data_AF-A0A4P0Y904-F1
#
_entry.id   AF-A0A4P0Y904-F1
#
_cell.length_a   1.000
_cell.length_b   1.000
_cell.length_c   1.000
_cell.angle_alpha   90.00
_cell.angle_beta   90.00
_cell.angle_gamma   90.00
#
_symmetry.space_group_name_H-M   'P 1'
#
loop_
_entity.id
_entity.type
_entity.pdbx_description
1 polymer ?
#
loop_
_entity_poly.entity_id
_entity_poly.type
_entity_poly.pdbx_seq_one_letter_code
_entity_poly.pdbx_strand_id
1 'polypeptide(L)' 'MKANYGGLDVDIAAVIGNHDTLRSLVERFGIPFELVSHEGLSREEHDQRMGDAIAAHEPDYVCWPSICAS' A
#
# COMPACT_ATOMS: atom_id res chain seq x y z
N MET A 1 2.74 20.33 12.39
CA MET A 1 4.06 19.67 12.38
C MET A 1 4.08 18.74 11.19
N LYS A 2 4.66 19.17 10.05
CA LYS A 2 4.80 18.34 8.85
C LYS A 2 6.20 17.73 8.91
N ALA A 3 6.29 16.42 9.09
CA ALA A 3 7.57 15.72 9.03
C ALA A 3 8.03 15.73 7.56
N ASN A 4 8.90 16.69 7.22
CA ASN A 4 9.50 16.83 5.91
C ASN A 4 10.82 16.05 5.91
N TYR A 5 10.75 14.78 5.54
CA TYR A 5 11.94 14.01 5.15
C TYR A 5 12.05 14.14 3.63
N GLY A 6 12.80 15.15 3.16
CA GLY A 6 13.12 15.37 1.74
C GLY A 6 11.96 15.10 0.78
N GLY A 7 10.97 16.00 0.76
CA GLY A 7 9.68 15.80 0.11
C GLY A 7 9.79 15.25 -1.31
N LEU A 8 9.53 13.95 -1.43
CA LEU A 8 9.10 13.35 -2.70
C LEU A 8 7.78 14.06 -3.06
N ASP A 9 7.79 14.78 -4.17
CA ASP A 9 6.59 15.35 -4.76
C ASP A 9 5.81 14.21 -5.42
N VAL A 10 5.12 13.43 -4.58
CA VAL A 10 4.37 12.25 -4.97
C VAL A 10 2.96 12.36 -4.42
N ASP A 11 1.99 12.07 -5.28
CA ASP A 11 0.60 11.89 -4.87
C ASP A 11 0.39 10.42 -4.51
N ILE A 12 -0.15 10.16 -3.31
CA ILE A 12 -0.33 8.79 -2.83
C ILE A 12 -1.73 8.33 -3.24
N ALA A 13 -1.79 7.54 -4.31
CA ALA A 13 -3.05 7.01 -4.84
C ALA A 13 -3.79 6.12 -3.83
N ALA A 14 -3.08 5.19 -3.18
CA ALA A 14 -3.62 4.33 -2.13
C ALA A 14 -2.49 3.70 -1.31
N VAL A 15 -2.81 3.25 -0.10
CA VAL A 15 -1.95 2.38 0.70
C VAL A 15 -2.61 1.02 0.82
N ILE A 16 -1.93 -0.01 0.35
CA ILE A 16 -2.41 -1.39 0.43
C ILE A 16 -1.59 -2.10 1.51
N GLY A 17 -2.28 -2.61 2.53
CA GLY A 17 -1.68 -3.28 3.67
C GLY A 17 -2.18 -4.70 3.83
N ASN A 18 -1.32 -5.59 4.33
CA ASN A 18 -1.69 -6.95 4.70
C ASN A 18 -2.30 -7.06 6.11
N HIS A 19 -2.29 -5.95 6.88
CA HIS A 19 -2.85 -5.81 8.21
C HIS A 19 -3.52 -4.45 8.39
N ASP A 20 -4.52 -4.38 9.25
CA ASP A 20 -5.31 -3.17 9.47
C ASP A 20 -4.62 -2.10 10.34
N THR A 21 -3.48 -2.46 10.95
CA THR A 21 -2.77 -1.64 11.94
C THR A 21 -2.47 -0.22 11.46
N LEU A 22 -2.23 -0.03 10.15
CA LEU A 22 -1.90 1.28 9.56
C LEU A 22 -3.12 2.04 9.03
N ARG A 23 -4.31 1.42 8.93
CA ARG A 23 -5.52 2.06 8.39
C ARG A 23 -5.79 3.40 9.05
N SER A 24 -5.85 3.40 10.38
CA SER A 24 -6.14 4.60 11.17
C SER A 24 -5.11 5.73 10.98
N LEU A 25 -3.87 5.41 10.60
CA LEU A 25 -2.85 6.41 10.29
C LEU A 25 -3.07 6.97 8.89
N VAL A 26 -3.28 6.11 7.89
CA VAL A 26 -3.46 6.48 6.48
C VAL A 26 -4.74 7.30 6.28
N GLU A 27 -5.85 6.88 6.88
CA GLU A 27 -7.12 7.60 6.80
C GLU A 27 -7.05 9.01 7.42
N ARG A 28 -6.19 9.22 8.44
CA ARG A 28 -5.96 10.58 9.00
C ARG A 28 -5.28 11.53 8.02
N PHE A 29 -4.56 11.00 7.02
CA PHE A 29 -3.98 11.78 5.94
C PHE A 29 -4.95 11.94 4.75
N GLY A 30 -6.14 11.33 4.80
CA GLY A 30 -7.13 11.39 3.72
C GLY A 30 -6.81 10.50 2.52
N ILE A 31 -5.92 9.52 2.69
CA ILE A 31 -5.49 8.60 1.63
C ILE A 31 -6.34 7.31 1.68
N PRO A 32 -6.68 6.68 0.54
CA PRO A 32 -7.38 5.40 0.53
C PRO A 32 -6.53 4.30 1.16
N PHE A 33 -7.12 3.50 2.06
CA PHE A 33 -6.47 2.32 2.63
C PHE A 33 -7.22 1.04 2.25
N GLU A 34 -6.50 0.11 1.61
CA GLU A 34 -7.01 -1.19 1.20
C GLU A 34 -6.36 -2.31 2.01
N LEU A 35 -7.19 -3.16 2.63
CA LEU A 35 -6.73 -4.28 3.44
C LEU A 35 -6.81 -5.56 2.61
N VAL A 36 -5.66 -6.11 2.24
CA VAL A 36 -5.56 -7.41 1.58
C VAL A 36 -5.01 -8.40 2.60
N SER A 37 -5.92 -9.08 3.33
CA SER A 37 -5.48 -10.06 4.33
C SER A 37 -4.75 -11.21 3.65
N HIS A 38 -3.62 -11.61 4.24
CA HIS A 38 -2.89 -12.83 3.88
C HIS A 38 -3.38 -14.05 4.65
N GLU A 39 -4.30 -13.89 5.61
CA GLU A 39 -4.83 -15.01 6.41
C GLU A 39 -5.71 -15.91 5.57
N GLY A 40 -5.35 -17.19 5.50
CA GLY A 40 -6.13 -18.21 4.79
C GLY A 40 -5.97 -18.21 3.27
N LEU A 41 -5.03 -17.43 2.72
CA LEU A 41 -4.70 -17.44 1.28
C LEU A 41 -3.38 -18.15 1.02
N SER A 42 -3.27 -18.80 -0.14
CA SER A 42 -1.95 -19.17 -0.66
C SER A 42 -1.15 -17.92 -1.02
N ARG A 43 0.17 -18.06 -1.17
CA ARG A 43 1.01 -16.95 -1.64
C ARG A 43 0.55 -16.45 -3.01
N GLU A 44 0.21 -17.35 -3.94
CA GLU A 44 -0.24 -16.94 -5.27
C GLU A 44 -1.58 -16.19 -5.21
N GLU A 45 -2.52 -16.63 -4.39
CA GLU A 45 -3.82 -15.96 -4.22
C GLU A 45 -3.66 -14.57 -3.59
N HIS A 46 -2.79 -14.45 -2.60
CA HIS A 46 -2.47 -13.18 -1.98
C HIS A 46 -1.78 -12.22 -2.97
N ASP A 47 -0.80 -12.71 -3.74
CA ASP A 47 -0.08 -11.92 -4.73
C ASP A 47 -1.01 -11.45 -5.85
N GLN A 48 -1.94 -12.31 -6.30
CA GLN A 48 -2.96 -11.93 -7.29
C GLN A 48 -3.86 -10.81 -6.75
N ARG A 49 -4.36 -10.94 -5.51
CA ARG A 49 -5.20 -9.90 -4.89
C ARG A 49 -4.45 -8.59 -4.67
N MET A 50 -3.18 -8.64 -4.27
CA MET A 50 -2.34 -7.47 -4.18
C MET A 50 -2.16 -6.82 -5.56
N GLY A 51 -1.92 -7.62 -6.60
CA GLY A 51 -1.80 -7.14 -7.98
C GLY A 51 -3.08 -6.47 -8.49
N ASP A 52 -4.24 -7.08 -8.24
CA ASP A 52 -5.54 -6.53 -8.65
C ASP A 52 -5.85 -5.22 -7.92
N ALA A 53 -5.55 -5.15 -6.61
CA ALA A 53 -5.70 -3.92 -5.82
C ALA A 53 -4.77 -2.81 -6.34
N ILE A 54 -3.50 -3.13 -6.62
CA ILE A 54 -2.56 -2.18 -7.22
C ILE A 54 -3.08 -1.69 -8.58
N ALA A 55 -3.52 -2.60 -9.46
CA ALA A 55 -4.00 -2.26 -10.80
C ALA A 55 -5.24 -1.36 -10.76
N ALA A 56 -6.13 -1.52 -9.78
CA ALA A 56 -7.34 -0.72 -9.63
C ALA A 56 -7.07 0.77 -9.36
N HIS A 57 -5.91 1.11 -8.79
CA HIS A 57 -5.50 2.49 -8.50
C HIS A 57 -4.58 3.08 -9.57
N GLU A 58 -4.29 2.33 -10.64
CA GLU A 58 -3.42 2.72 -11.77
C GLU A 58 -2.16 3.53 -11.35
N PRO A 59 -1.35 3.06 -10.39
CA PRO A 59 -0.24 3.85 -9.88
C PRO A 59 0.89 3.93 -10.90
N ASP A 60 1.44 5.13 -11.10
CA ASP A 60 2.68 5.32 -11.88
C ASP A 60 3.90 4.67 -11.20
N TYR A 61 3.86 4.51 -9.88
CA TYR A 61 4.95 3.95 -9.09
C TYR A 61 4.44 3.16 -7.88
N VAL A 62 4.94 1.93 -7.71
CA VAL A 62 4.62 1.07 -6.56
C VAL A 62 5.84 1.01 -5.64
N CYS A 63 5.67 1.49 -4.40
CA CYS A 63 6.69 1.39 -3.36
C CYS A 63 6.43 0.18 -2.47
N TRP A 64 7.21 -0.89 -2.65
CA TRP A 64 7.12 -2.10 -1.83
C TRP A 64 8.33 -2.21 -0.88
N PRO A 65 8.19 -1.85 0.42
CA PRO A 65 9.33 -1.76 1.33
C PRO A 65 10.02 -3.10 1.63
N SER A 66 9.43 -4.24 1.24
CA SER A 66 10.01 -5.58 1.44
C SER A 66 10.66 -6.19 0.18
N ILE A 67 10.71 -5.49 -0.96
CA ILE A 67 11.38 -5.89 -2.21
C ILE A 67 12.37 -4.78 -2.56
N CYS A 68 13.38 -4.63 -1.71
CA CYS A 68 14.70 -4.19 -2.12
C CYS A 68 15.64 -5.40 -1.93
N ALA A 69 15.37 -6.47 -2.67
CA ALA A 69 16.23 -7.65 -2.71
C ALA A 69 16.14 -8.28 -4.09
N SER A 70 16.93 -7.73 -5.01
CA SER A 70 17.49 -8.42 -6.17
C SER A 70 18.78 -7.69 -6.56
#